data_AF-A0A941SIQ7-F1
#
_entry.id   AF-A0A941SIQ7-F1
#
_cell.length_a   1.000
_cell.length_b   1.000
_cell.length_c   1.000
_cell.angle_alpha   90.00
_cell.angle_beta   90.00
_cell.angle_gamma   90.00
#
_symmetry.space_group_name_H-M   'P 1'
#
loop_
_entity.id
_entity.type
_entity.pdbx_description
1 polymer ?
#
loop_
_entity_poly.entity_id
_entity_poly.type
_entity_poly.pdbx_seq_one_letter_code
_entity_poly.pdbx_strand_id
1 'polypeptide(L)' 'MAPPRSAAVAIDTALRPGVADRRIDILRLIARTGSISQAARDAGVSYKAAWQALDTLTNLAGVPLVEPLDS' A
#
# COMPACT_ATOMS: atom_id res chain seq x y z
N MET A 1 -5.45 -29.69 -18.20
CA MET A 1 -5.80 -28.35 -17.67
C MET A 1 -4.49 -27.62 -17.36
N ALA A 2 -4.02 -26.73 -18.23
CA ALA A 2 -2.81 -25.94 -17.95
C ALA A 2 -3.16 -24.85 -16.92
N PRO A 3 -2.30 -24.54 -15.93
CA PRO A 3 -2.55 -23.44 -15.01
C PRO A 3 -2.66 -22.12 -15.79
N PRO A 4 -3.51 -21.17 -15.35
CA PRO A 4 -3.62 -19.89 -16.03
C PRO A 4 -2.26 -19.20 -16.00
N ARG A 5 -1.70 -18.89 -17.19
CA ARG A 5 -0.47 -18.07 -17.34
C ARG A 5 -0.58 -16.67 -16.70
N SER A 6 -1.72 -16.33 -16.12
CA SER A 6 -2.05 -15.02 -15.55
C SER A 6 -1.58 -14.80 -14.11
N ALA A 7 -1.35 -15.85 -13.30
CA ALA A 7 -0.94 -15.67 -11.91
C ALA A 7 0.53 -15.23 -11.77
N ALA A 8 1.43 -15.80 -12.58
CA ALA A 8 2.87 -15.49 -12.50
C ALA A 8 3.19 -14.05 -12.92
N VAL A 9 2.52 -13.52 -13.95
CA VAL A 9 2.68 -12.13 -14.41
C VAL A 9 2.11 -11.13 -13.38
N ALA A 10 1.03 -11.51 -12.70
CA ALA A 10 0.43 -10.67 -11.65
C ALA A 10 1.36 -10.50 -10.44
N ILE A 11 2.08 -11.55 -10.05
CA ILE A 11 3.03 -11.50 -8.92
C ILE A 11 4.23 -10.61 -9.24
N ASP A 12 4.81 -10.71 -10.44
CA ASP A 12 5.92 -9.86 -10.88
C ASP A 12 5.52 -8.38 -10.88
N THR A 13 4.32 -8.06 -11.41
CA THR A 13 3.80 -6.69 -11.41
C THR A 13 3.53 -6.19 -10.00
N ALA A 14 3.00 -7.05 -9.12
CA ALA A 14 2.66 -6.70 -7.74
C ALA A 14 3.89 -6.58 -6.83
N LEU A 15 4.96 -7.32 -7.09
CA LEU A 15 6.22 -7.31 -6.34
C LEU A 15 7.31 -6.48 -7.03
N ARG A 16 6.99 -5.77 -8.12
CA ARG A 16 7.97 -4.98 -8.86
C ARG A 16 8.73 -4.06 -7.90
N PRO A 17 10.07 -4.21 -7.81
CA PRO A 17 10.91 -3.34 -7.00
C PRO A 17 10.60 -1.87 -7.33
N GLY A 18 10.44 -1.03 -6.30
CA GLY A 18 9.98 0.35 -6.42
C GLY A 18 8.47 0.58 -6.18
N VAL A 19 7.56 -0.30 -6.62
CA VAL A 19 6.11 -0.13 -6.32
C VAL A 19 5.77 -0.71 -4.95
N ALA A 20 6.37 -1.85 -4.59
CA ALA A 20 6.32 -2.36 -3.22
C ALA A 20 6.98 -1.37 -2.24
N ASP A 21 8.17 -0.86 -2.59
CA ASP A 21 8.92 0.10 -1.76
C ASP A 21 8.10 1.36 -1.48
N ARG A 22 7.44 1.92 -2.50
CA ARG A 22 6.64 3.13 -2.32
C ARG A 22 5.43 2.94 -1.42
N ARG A 23 4.78 1.76 -1.43
CA ARG A 23 3.67 1.46 -0.52
C ARG A 23 4.16 1.34 0.93
N ILE A 24 5.30 0.68 1.13
CA ILE A 24 5.94 0.57 2.46
C ILE A 24 6.36 1.94 2.97
N ASP A 25 6.90 2.81 2.13
CA ASP A 25 7.26 4.18 2.51
C ASP A 25 6.03 5.01 2.90
N ILE A 26 4.91 4.87 2.18
CA ILE A 26 3.63 5.50 2.55
C ILE A 26 3.19 5.01 3.93
N LEU A 27 3.24 3.70 4.21
CA LEU A 27 2.88 3.16 5.52
C LEU A 27 3.77 3.72 6.64
N ARG A 28 5.08 3.80 6.41
CA ARG A 28 6.04 4.41 7.36
C ARG A 28 5.73 5.89 7.61
N LEU A 29 5.37 6.64 6.57
CA LEU A 29 5.00 8.04 6.69
C LEU A 29 3.69 8.22 7.45
N ILE A 30 2.70 7.34 7.24
CA ILE A 30 1.45 7.34 8.01
C ILE A 30 1.76 7.10 9.49
N ALA A 31 2.56 6.07 9.81
CA ALA A 31 2.96 5.78 11.18
C ALA A 31 3.72 6.94 11.85
N ARG A 32 4.54 7.69 11.10
CA ARG A 32 5.28 8.85 11.61
C ARG A 32 4.44 10.10 11.79
N THR A 33 3.50 10.36 10.88
CA THR A 33 2.74 11.63 10.84
C THR A 33 1.36 11.53 11.50
N GLY A 34 0.85 10.31 11.68
CA GLY A 34 -0.53 10.07 12.10
C GLY A 34 -1.58 10.50 11.07
N SER A 35 -1.17 10.86 9.84
CA SER A 35 -2.07 11.43 8.83
C SER A 35 -1.78 10.89 7.44
N ILE A 36 -2.78 10.25 6.84
CA ILE A 36 -2.72 9.77 5.44
C ILE A 36 -2.54 10.93 4.46
N SER A 37 -3.19 12.06 4.73
CA SER A 37 -3.07 13.27 3.90
C SER A 37 -1.67 13.85 3.95
N GLN A 38 -1.01 13.88 5.11
CA GLN A 38 0.36 14.36 5.21
C GLN A 38 1.35 13.37 4.58
N ALA A 39 1.18 12.07 4.84
CA ALA A 39 2.00 11.03 4.24
C ALA A 39 1.95 11.05 2.69
N ALA A 40 0.77 11.32 2.10
CA ALA A 40 0.63 11.45 0.66
C ALA A 40 1.49 12.60 0.09
N ARG A 41 1.49 13.76 0.76
CA ARG A 41 2.29 14.93 0.37
C ARG A 41 3.77 14.63 0.47
N ASP A 42 4.21 14.08 1.59
CA ASP A 42 5.61 13.76 1.85
C ASP A 42 6.14 12.68 0.88
N ALA A 43 5.29 11.73 0.48
CA ALA A 43 5.61 10.71 -0.53
C ALA A 43 5.46 11.20 -1.99
N GLY A 44 5.01 12.44 -2.21
CA GLY A 44 4.75 13.00 -3.54
C GLY A 44 3.70 12.24 -4.34
N VAL A 45 2.66 11.73 -3.68
CA VAL A 45 1.54 11.00 -4.29
C VAL A 45 0.21 11.68 -3.98
N SER A 46 -0.85 11.32 -4.72
CA SER A 46 -2.19 11.76 -4.39
C SER A 46 -2.71 11.05 -3.13
N TYR A 47 -3.63 11.70 -2.42
CA TYR A 47 -4.31 11.10 -1.27
C TYR A 47 -4.95 9.74 -1.60
N LYS A 48 -5.59 9.64 -2.78
CA LYS A 48 -6.17 8.38 -3.27
C LYS A 48 -5.11 7.30 -3.46
N ALA A 49 -3.94 7.64 -3.99
CA ALA A 49 -2.84 6.70 -4.15
C ALA A 49 -2.27 6.23 -2.80
N ALA A 50 -2.19 7.12 -1.80
CA ALA A 50 -1.79 6.75 -0.45
C ALA A 50 -2.80 5.79 0.22
N TRP A 51 -4.10 6.04 0.02
CA TRP A 51 -5.15 5.14 0.47
C TRP A 51 -5.09 3.77 -0.20
N GLN A 52 -4.90 3.72 -1.52
CA GLN A 52 -4.77 2.46 -2.26
C GLN A 52 -3.53 1.67 -1.82
N ALA A 53 -2.42 2.36 -1.51
CA ALA A 53 -1.23 1.73 -0.95
C ALA A 53 -1.51 1.06 0.40
N LEU A 54 -2.17 1.79 1.30
CA LEU A 54 -2.57 1.30 2.61
C LEU A 54 -3.54 0.11 2.51
N ASP A 55 -4.60 0.25 1.72
CA ASP A 55 -5.60 -0.81 1.50
C ASP A 55 -4.94 -2.08 0.93
N THR A 56 -4.04 -1.93 -0.04
CA THR A 56 -3.29 -3.07 -0.57
C THR A 56 -2.46 -3.76 0.51
N LEU A 57 -1.77 -3.00 1.36
CA LEU A 57 -0.94 -3.57 2.43
C LEU A 57 -1.79 -4.23 3.52
N THR A 58 -2.92 -3.63 3.89
CA THR A 58 -3.90 -4.21 4.82
C THR A 58 -4.45 -5.53 4.29
N ASN A 59 -4.85 -5.57 3.01
CA ASN A 59 -5.33 -6.79 2.35
C ASN A 59 -4.27 -7.90 2.31
N LEU A 60 -2.99 -7.53 2.10
CA LEU A 60 -1.88 -8.49 2.13
C LEU A 60 -1.56 -8.97 3.55
N ALA A 61 -1.70 -8.12 4.56
CA ALA A 61 -1.45 -8.47 5.96
C ALA A 61 -2.57 -9.34 6.57
N GLY A 62 -3.78 -9.30 6.00
CA GLY A 62 -4.95 -9.97 6.55
C GLY A 62 -5.48 -9.36 7.85
N VAL A 63 -4.91 -8.23 8.27
CA VAL A 63 -5.28 -7.47 9.47
C VAL A 63 -5.19 -5.97 9.19
N PRO A 64 -6.03 -5.13 9.81
CA PRO A 64 -5.95 -3.69 9.67
C PRO A 64 -4.60 -3.17 10.17
N LEU A 65 -3.86 -2.45 9.32
CA LEU A 65 -2.55 -1.87 9.66
C LEU A 65 -2.64 -0.49 10.30
N VAL A 66 -3.80 0.16 10.20
CA VAL A 66 -4.11 1.41 10.88
C VAL A 66 -5.52 1.32 11.45
N GLU A 67 -5.65 1.74 12.69
CA GLU A 67 -6.95 1.97 13.31
C GLU A 67 -7.36 3.41 13.00
N PRO A 68 -8.60 3.65 12.50
CA PRO A 68 -9.19 4.97 12.62
C PRO A 68 -9.14 5.36 14.10
N LEU A 69 -8.65 6.56 14.41
CA LEU A 69 -8.88 7.10 15.75
C LEU A 69 -10.38 7.34 15.89
N ASP A 70 -11.09 6.36 16.42
CA ASP A 70 -12.45 6.50 16.87
C ASP A 70 -12.47 7.54 18.01
N SER A 71 -13.28 8.58 17.87
CA SER A 71 -13.76 9.40 19.00
C SER A 71 -14.78 8.63 19.83
#